data_AF-A0A937F7W0-F1
#
_entry.id   AF-A0A937F7W0-F1
#
_cell.length_a   1.000
_cell.length_b   1.000
_cell.length_c   1.000
_cell.angle_alpha   90.00
_cell.angle_beta   90.00
_cell.angle_gamma   90.00
#
_symmetry.space_group_name_H-M   'P 1'
#
loop_
_entity.id
_entity.type
_entity.pdbx_description
1 polymer ?
#
loop_
_entity_poly.entity_id
_entity_poly.type
_entity_poly.pdbx_seq_one_letter_code
_entity_poly.pdbx_strand_id
1 'polypeptide(L)'
;MVGSTIIKVDDASAVSDMTFDDIMESALLPKVELDVLLTLDFEIMASDVEERWSGGQPLLFDADGGFVILPIKETGLKAIISNKDEEMEAERRDDLEKLAEFVSNHGFKNLYEASTF
;
A
#
# COMPACT_ATOMS: atom_id res chain seq x y z
N MET A 1 7.31 -3.06 -13.30
CA MET A 1 6.75 -1.94 -12.54
C MET A 1 7.69 -1.71 -11.37
N VAL A 2 8.08 -0.47 -11.05
CA VAL A 2 9.07 -0.16 -9.99
C VAL A 2 8.43 0.48 -8.76
N GLY A 3 7.10 0.67 -8.73
CA GLY A 3 6.37 1.17 -7.57
C GLY A 3 5.51 0.10 -6.87
N SER A 4 4.71 0.54 -5.92
CA SER A 4 3.89 -0.31 -5.06
C SER A 4 2.44 -0.42 -5.54
N THR A 5 1.79 -1.55 -5.23
CA THR A 5 0.33 -1.69 -5.39
C THR A 5 -0.36 -1.70 -4.04
N ILE A 6 -1.33 -0.81 -3.85
CA ILE A 6 -2.13 -0.75 -2.63
C ILE A 6 -3.51 -1.36 -2.91
N ILE A 7 -3.94 -2.28 -2.07
CA ILE A 7 -5.21 -2.99 -2.20
C ILE A 7 -6.10 -2.78 -0.97
N LYS A 8 -7.41 -2.76 -1.19
CA LYS A 8 -8.42 -2.74 -0.13
C LYS A 8 -9.01 -4.15 0.03
N VAL A 9 -8.94 -4.68 1.25
CA VAL A 9 -9.49 -6.01 1.58
C VAL A 9 -10.51 -5.85 2.70
N ASP A 10 -11.81 -5.93 2.40
CA ASP A 10 -12.84 -5.87 3.45
C ASP A 10 -12.94 -7.16 4.27
N ASP A 11 -12.64 -8.29 3.64
CA ASP A 11 -12.66 -9.61 4.25
C ASP A 11 -11.32 -10.32 4.03
N ALA A 12 -10.50 -10.37 5.08
CA ALA A 12 -9.20 -11.03 5.06
C ALA A 12 -9.29 -12.53 4.73
N SER A 13 -10.42 -13.18 5.01
CA SER A 13 -10.63 -14.59 4.68
C SER A 13 -10.86 -14.82 3.18
N ALA A 14 -11.30 -13.80 2.44
CA ALA A 14 -11.51 -13.90 1.00
C ALA A 14 -10.20 -13.94 0.20
N VAL A 15 -9.09 -13.51 0.80
CA VAL A 15 -7.77 -13.42 0.15
C VAL A 15 -6.75 -14.42 0.70
N SER A 16 -7.10 -15.22 1.71
CA SER A 16 -6.15 -16.17 2.32
C SER A 16 -5.69 -17.27 1.37
N ASP A 17 -6.53 -17.63 0.40
CA ASP A 17 -6.27 -18.72 -0.56
C ASP A 17 -5.96 -18.20 -1.98
N MET A 18 -5.83 -16.87 -2.15
CA MET A 18 -5.55 -16.27 -3.45
C MET A 18 -4.04 -16.22 -3.73
N THR A 19 -3.65 -16.50 -4.97
CA THR A 19 -2.28 -16.24 -5.43
C THR A 19 -2.07 -14.74 -5.69
N PHE A 20 -0.83 -14.32 -5.90
CA PHE A 20 -0.54 -12.94 -6.31
C PHE A 20 -1.30 -12.55 -7.58
N ASP A 21 -1.28 -13.41 -8.60
CA ASP A 21 -1.97 -13.16 -9.87
C ASP A 21 -3.48 -13.05 -9.66
N ASP A 22 -4.08 -13.91 -8.82
CA ASP A 22 -5.51 -13.80 -8.49
C ASP A 22 -5.85 -12.42 -7.90
N ILE A 23 -4.99 -11.88 -7.05
CA ILE A 23 -5.20 -10.57 -6.39
C ILE A 23 -5.01 -9.44 -7.38
N MET A 24 -3.96 -9.52 -8.19
CA MET A 24 -3.63 -8.52 -9.21
C MET A 24 -4.62 -8.52 -10.37
N GLU A 25 -5.26 -9.64 -10.69
CA GLU A 25 -6.28 -9.72 -11.74
C GLU A 25 -7.71 -9.54 -11.21
N SER A 26 -7.91 -9.65 -9.89
CA SER A 26 -9.24 -9.51 -9.29
C SER A 26 -9.87 -8.15 -9.59
N ALA A 27 -11.08 -8.20 -10.14
CA ALA A 27 -11.96 -7.03 -10.31
C ALA A 27 -12.76 -6.71 -9.05
N LEU A 28 -12.73 -7.59 -8.04
CA LEU A 28 -13.49 -7.44 -6.79
C LEU A 28 -12.68 -6.71 -5.71
N LEU A 29 -11.35 -6.64 -5.85
CA LEU A 29 -10.47 -5.95 -4.93
C LEU A 29 -10.15 -4.56 -5.50
N PRO A 30 -10.64 -3.47 -4.88
CA PRO A 30 -10.18 -2.14 -5.22
C PRO A 30 -8.68 -2.06 -5.02
N LYS A 31 -7.99 -1.48 -6.00
CA LYS A 31 -6.54 -1.32 -6.00
C LYS A 31 -6.12 -0.02 -6.65
N VAL A 32 -4.95 0.46 -6.24
CA VAL A 32 -4.26 1.58 -6.87
C VAL A 32 -2.79 1.19 -7.08
N GLU A 33 -2.32 1.39 -8.31
CA GLU A 33 -0.92 1.19 -8.68
C GLU A 33 -0.20 2.52 -8.59
N LEU A 34 0.94 2.50 -7.93
CA LEU A 34 1.86 3.62 -7.80
C LEU A 34 3.05 3.35 -8.70
N ASP A 35 3.48 4.37 -9.43
CA ASP A 35 4.47 4.22 -10.49
C ASP A 35 5.90 4.20 -9.93
N VAL A 36 6.16 5.01 -8.89
CA VAL A 36 7.50 5.29 -8.35
C VAL A 36 7.62 5.08 -6.85
N LEU A 37 6.57 5.31 -6.06
CA LEU A 37 6.65 5.14 -4.61
C LEU A 37 6.69 3.67 -4.22
N LEU A 38 7.69 3.32 -3.42
CA LEU A 38 7.95 1.98 -2.90
C LEU A 38 7.68 1.89 -1.39
N THR A 39 7.62 0.67 -0.87
CA THR A 39 7.58 0.39 0.58
C THR A 39 8.64 1.19 1.36
N LEU A 40 9.87 1.29 0.83
CA LEU A 40 10.97 2.01 1.49
C LEU A 40 10.72 3.52 1.56
N ASP A 41 10.17 4.11 0.50
CA ASP A 41 9.79 5.54 0.50
C ASP A 41 8.77 5.82 1.59
N PHE A 42 7.74 4.97 1.70
CA PHE A 42 6.72 5.12 2.72
C PHE A 42 7.26 4.94 4.13
N GLU A 43 8.17 3.98 4.35
CA GLU A 43 8.82 3.82 5.66
C GLU A 43 9.66 5.05 6.05
N ILE A 44 10.35 5.67 5.07
CA ILE A 44 11.10 6.91 5.31
C ILE A 44 10.13 8.05 5.68
N MET A 45 9.10 8.29 4.85
CA MET A 45 8.12 9.35 5.09
C MET A 45 7.37 9.19 6.42
N ALA A 46 7.02 7.96 6.79
CA ALA A 46 6.38 7.68 8.09
C ALA A 46 7.35 7.89 9.26
N SER A 47 8.63 7.51 9.09
CA SER A 47 9.64 7.64 10.14
C SER A 47 9.94 9.11 10.48
N ASP A 48 9.85 10.02 9.51
CA ASP A 48 10.03 11.47 9.72
C ASP A 48 9.03 12.08 10.72
N VAL A 49 7.92 11.38 10.97
CA VAL A 49 6.89 11.76 11.95
C VAL A 49 6.68 10.70 13.04
N GLU A 50 7.71 9.89 13.30
CA GLU A 50 7.74 8.84 14.33
C GLU A 50 6.65 7.75 14.18
N GLU A 51 6.15 7.56 12.96
CA GLU A 51 5.18 6.53 12.61
C GLU A 51 5.83 5.39 11.80
N ARG A 52 5.03 4.37 11.46
CA ARG A 52 5.44 3.24 10.63
C ARG A 52 4.48 3.08 9.46
N TRP A 53 5.00 2.70 8.29
CA TRP A 53 4.15 2.38 7.15
C TRP A 53 3.53 1.00 7.30
N SER A 54 4.36 -0.03 7.47
CA SER A 54 3.89 -1.40 7.65
C SER A 54 3.33 -1.64 9.05
N GLY A 55 2.31 -2.49 9.12
CA GLY A 55 1.67 -2.94 10.35
C GLY A 55 1.85 -4.44 10.57
N GLY A 56 1.77 -4.86 11.83
CA GLY A 56 1.43 -6.23 12.22
C GLY A 56 2.16 -7.38 11.50
N GLN A 57 1.42 -8.47 11.28
CA GLN A 57 1.86 -9.63 10.51
C GLN A 57 1.32 -9.53 9.08
N PRO A 58 2.05 -10.06 8.08
CA PRO A 58 1.53 -10.16 6.72
C PRO A 58 0.19 -10.90 6.70
N LEU A 59 -0.71 -10.44 5.82
CA LEU A 59 -1.94 -11.16 5.53
C LEU A 59 -1.65 -12.44 4.75
N LEU A 60 -0.69 -12.37 3.84
CA LEU A 60 -0.21 -13.47 3.03
C LEU A 60 1.29 -13.29 2.81
N PHE A 61 2.04 -14.38 2.95
CA PHE A 61 3.47 -14.43 2.66
C PHE A 61 3.75 -15.72 1.89
N ASP A 62 4.16 -15.58 0.64
CA ASP A 62 4.59 -16.68 -0.22
C ASP A 62 6.06 -16.49 -0.58
N ALA A 63 6.91 -17.21 0.13
CA ALA A 63 8.36 -17.18 -0.10
C ALA A 63 8.75 -17.87 -1.41
N ASP A 64 7.97 -18.86 -1.86
CA ASP A 64 8.27 -19.62 -3.08
C ASP A 64 7.84 -18.83 -4.32
N GLY A 65 6.71 -18.12 -4.23
CA GLY A 65 6.21 -17.18 -5.24
C GLY A 65 6.87 -15.78 -5.21
N GLY A 66 7.64 -15.47 -4.16
CA GLY A 66 8.35 -14.19 -4.02
C GLY A 66 7.43 -13.00 -3.82
N PHE A 67 6.35 -13.14 -3.04
CA PHE A 67 5.43 -12.04 -2.77
C PHE A 67 4.85 -12.02 -1.36
N VAL A 68 4.41 -10.83 -0.95
CA VAL A 68 3.84 -10.57 0.37
C VAL A 68 2.71 -9.54 0.27
N ILE A 69 1.73 -9.68 1.17
CA ILE A 69 0.66 -8.70 1.38
C ILE A 69 0.79 -8.18 2.80
N LEU A 70 1.30 -6.96 2.92
CA LEU A 70 1.60 -6.32 4.19
C LEU A 70 0.46 -5.37 4.57
N PRO A 71 -0.08 -5.44 5.79
CA PRO A 71 -1.07 -4.46 6.20
C PRO A 71 -0.41 -3.10 6.38
N ILE A 72 -1.12 -2.07 5.96
CA ILE A 72 -0.69 -0.67 6.11
C ILE A 72 -1.21 -0.15 7.44
N LYS A 73 -0.33 0.47 8.21
CA LYS A 73 -0.68 1.08 9.49
C LYS A 73 -1.46 2.38 9.24
N GLU A 74 -2.69 2.43 9.75
CA GLU A 74 -3.60 3.57 9.58
C GLU A 74 -2.96 4.91 9.99
N THR A 75 -2.18 4.93 11.08
CA THR A 75 -1.53 6.15 11.56
C THR A 75 -0.42 6.63 10.63
N GLY A 76 0.42 5.72 10.11
CA GLY A 76 1.44 6.04 9.12
C GLY A 76 0.86 6.55 7.81
N LEU A 77 -0.18 5.90 7.30
CA LEU A 77 -0.88 6.35 6.10
C LEU A 77 -1.48 7.75 6.25
N LYS A 78 -2.12 8.04 7.40
CA LYS A 78 -2.64 9.38 7.71
C LYS A 78 -1.52 10.42 7.74
N ALA A 79 -0.39 10.09 8.36
CA ALA A 79 0.78 10.94 8.43
C ALA A 79 1.30 11.30 7.04
N ILE A 80 1.52 10.30 6.18
CA ILE A 80 2.04 10.46 4.82
C ILE A 80 1.10 11.33 3.97
N ILE A 81 -0.21 11.03 3.98
CA ILE A 81 -1.19 11.80 3.18
C ILE A 81 -1.30 13.25 3.67
N SER A 82 -1.14 13.49 4.97
CA SER A 82 -1.24 14.84 5.55
C SER A 82 0.03 15.67 5.35
N ASN A 83 1.17 15.03 5.08
CA ASN A 83 2.47 15.68 5.00
C ASN A 83 2.98 15.74 3.56
N LYS A 84 2.21 16.40 2.68
CA LYS A 84 2.64 16.66 1.31
C LYS A 84 3.76 17.71 1.32
N ASP A 85 4.96 17.29 0.96
CA ASP A 85 6.09 18.20 0.78
C ASP A 85 5.98 18.93 -0.58
N GLU A 86 6.06 20.27 -0.55
CA GLU A 86 6.03 21.11 -1.76
C GLU A 86 7.28 20.91 -2.63
N GLU A 87 8.40 20.48 -2.04
CA GLU A 87 9.67 20.21 -2.73
C GLU A 87 9.73 18.81 -3.36
N MET A 88 8.68 17.98 -3.16
CA MET A 88 8.62 16.64 -3.72
C MET A 88 8.60 16.64 -5.25
N GLU A 89 9.35 15.73 -5.86
CA GLU A 89 9.34 15.45 -7.29
C GLU A 89 7.91 15.16 -7.80
N ALA A 90 7.62 15.59 -9.03
CA ALA A 90 6.27 15.52 -9.60
C ALA A 90 5.71 14.08 -9.61
N GLU A 91 6.51 13.09 -10.00
CA GLU A 91 6.06 11.69 -10.09
C GLU A 91 5.67 11.12 -8.71
N ARG A 92 6.45 11.44 -7.67
CA ARG A 92 6.13 11.02 -6.28
C ARG A 92 4.87 11.73 -5.77
N ARG A 93 4.68 12.99 -6.16
CA ARG A 93 3.47 13.75 -5.81
C ARG A 93 2.22 13.16 -6.47
N ASP A 94 2.30 12.80 -7.75
CA ASP A 94 1.22 12.17 -8.49
C ASP A 94 0.82 10.84 -7.83
N ASP A 95 1.78 10.03 -7.40
CA ASP A 95 1.51 8.79 -6.66
C ASP A 95 0.87 9.06 -5.29
N LEU A 96 1.33 10.05 -4.53
CA LEU A 96 0.67 10.45 -3.29
C LEU A 96 -0.76 10.94 -3.50
N GLU A 97 -1.03 11.61 -4.63
CA GLU A 97 -2.37 12.05 -4.99
C GLU A 97 -3.29 10.88 -5.34
N LYS A 98 -2.81 9.92 -6.15
CA LYS A 98 -3.54 8.67 -6.42
C LYS A 98 -3.86 7.91 -5.13
N LEU A 99 -2.86 7.79 -4.23
CA LEU A 99 -3.04 7.13 -2.94
C LEU A 99 -4.06 7.89 -2.06
N ALA A 100 -3.98 9.22 -1.99
CA ALA A 100 -4.91 10.02 -1.23
C ALA A 100 -6.35 9.91 -1.77
N GLU A 101 -6.53 9.90 -3.09
CA GLU A 101 -7.83 9.69 -3.73
C GLU A 101 -8.38 8.28 -3.42
N PHE A 102 -7.54 7.26 -3.55
CA PHE A 102 -7.91 5.88 -3.22
C PHE A 102 -8.39 5.76 -1.76
N VAL A 103 -7.66 6.37 -0.83
CA VAL A 103 -8.02 6.39 0.60
C VAL A 103 -9.27 7.22 0.87
N SER A 104 -9.48 8.32 0.15
CA SER A 104 -10.73 9.09 0.26
C SER A 104 -11.95 8.27 -0.16
N ASN A 105 -11.80 7.39 -1.15
CA ASN A 105 -12.88 6.56 -1.67
C ASN A 105 -13.14 5.29 -0.84
N HIS A 106 -12.11 4.74 -0.21
CA HIS A 106 -12.18 3.42 0.46
C HIS A 106 -11.92 3.44 1.97
N GLY A 107 -11.52 4.59 2.53
CA GLY A 107 -11.15 4.77 3.93
C GLY A 107 -9.73 4.29 4.25
N PHE A 108 -9.31 4.50 5.49
CA PHE A 108 -7.93 4.21 5.95
C PHE A 108 -7.73 2.79 6.51
N LYS A 109 -8.78 1.97 6.55
CA LYS A 109 -8.77 0.66 7.24
C LYS A 109 -8.69 -0.48 6.24
N ASN A 110 -8.08 -1.57 6.68
CA ASN A 110 -7.91 -2.80 5.91
C ASN A 110 -7.29 -2.54 4.53
N LEU A 111 -6.28 -1.67 4.52
CA LEU A 111 -5.43 -1.41 3.37
C LEU A 111 -4.16 -2.21 3.50
N TYR A 112 -3.69 -2.73 2.38
CA TYR A 112 -2.53 -3.59 2.31
C TYR A 112 -1.67 -3.19 1.13
N GLU A 113 -0.37 -3.36 1.26
CA GLU A 113 0.57 -3.25 0.18
C GLU A 113 0.85 -4.66 -0.36
N ALA A 114 0.63 -4.84 -1.67
CA ALA A 114 1.02 -6.04 -2.39
C ALA A 114 2.39 -5.81 -3.02
N SER A 115 3.40 -6.54 -2.55
CA SER A 115 4.79 -6.38 -2.96
C SER A 115 5.42 -7.71 -3.34
N THR A 116 6.22 -7.70 -4.39
CA THR A 116 7.09 -8.81 -4.81
C THR A 116 8.53 -8.56 -4.36
N PHE A 117 9.29 -9.60 -3.99
CA PHE A 117 10.67 -9.49 -3.50
C PHE A 117 11.59 -10.59 -4.04
#